data_AF-A0A5J4QAN3-F1
#
_entry.id   AF-A0A5J4QAN3-F1
#
_cell.length_a   1.000
_cell.length_b   1.000
_cell.length_c   1.000
_cell.angle_alpha   90.00
_cell.angle_beta   90.00
_cell.angle_gamma   90.00
#
_symmetry.space_group_name_H-M   'P 1'
#
loop_
_entity.id
_entity.type
_entity.pdbx_description
1 polymer ?
#
loop_
_entity_poly.entity_id
_entity_poly.type
_entity_poly.pdbx_seq_one_letter_code
_entity_poly.pdbx_strand_id
1 'polypeptide(L)' 'MLETLKEKVFRANLDLVKHGLVIFTWGNVSGIDRASGLVVIKPSGVSYDEM' A
#
# COMPACT_ATOMS: atom_id res chain seq x y z
N MET A 1 -11.59 7.76 6.62
CA MET A 1 -10.77 8.97 6.34
C MET A 1 -9.74 8.65 5.27
N LEU A 2 -9.35 9.65 4.45
CA LEU A 2 -8.32 9.55 3.39
C LEU A 2 -8.53 8.43 2.35
N GLU A 3 -9.79 8.12 2.00
CA GLU A 3 -10.11 6.97 1.14
C GLU A 3 -9.41 7.02 -0.23
N THR A 4 -9.29 8.20 -0.85
CA THR A 4 -8.56 8.37 -2.10
C THR A 4 -7.07 8.05 -1.97
N LEU A 5 -6.44 8.38 -0.84
CA LEU A 5 -5.02 8.05 -0.60
C LEU A 5 -4.85 6.56 -0.32
N LYS A 6 -5.76 5.96 0.44
CA LYS A 6 -5.79 4.51 0.68
C LYS A 6 -5.89 3.72 -0.62
N GLU A 7 -6.81 4.09 -1.52
CA GLU A 7 -6.97 3.44 -2.83
C GLU A 7 -5.67 3.51 -3.66
N LYS A 8 -4.98 4.66 -3.65
CA LYS A 8 -3.69 4.82 -4.34
C LYS A 8 -2.60 3.94 -3.74
N VAL A 9 -2.49 3.92 -2.41
CA VAL A 9 -1.50 3.09 -1.70
C VAL A 9 -1.80 1.61 -1.92
N PHE A 10 -3.07 1.21 -1.89
CA PHE A 10 -3.53 -0.14 -2.16
C PHE A 10 -3.10 -0.62 -3.55
N ARG A 11 -3.44 0.13 -4.62
CA ARG A 11 -3.04 -0.20 -6.00
C ARG A 11 -1.53 -0.25 -6.18
N ALA A 12 -0.79 0.70 -5.58
CA ALA A 12 0.66 0.72 -5.67
C ALA A 12 1.31 -0.50 -5.00
N ASN A 13 0.72 -1.02 -3.91
CA ASN A 13 1.14 -2.26 -3.29
C ASN A 13 0.84 -3.47 -4.19
N LEU A 14 -0.30 -3.52 -4.86
CA LEU A 14 -0.60 -4.59 -5.84
C LEU A 14 0.33 -4.55 -7.05
N ASP A 15 0.74 -3.35 -7.51
CA ASP A 15 1.68 -3.20 -8.61
C ASP A 15 3.07 -3.79 -8.28
N LEU A 16 3.49 -3.81 -7.01
CA LEU A 16 4.74 -4.49 -6.60
C LEU A 16 4.72 -5.98 -6.97
N VAL A 17 3.60 -6.67 -6.71
CA VAL A 17 3.42 -8.09 -7.03
C VAL A 17 3.28 -8.27 -8.54
N LYS A 18 2.46 -7.44 -9.19
CA LYS A 18 2.24 -7.46 -10.64
C LYS A 18 3.53 -7.33 -11.44
N HIS A 19 4.48 -6.52 -10.96
CA HIS A 19 5.78 -6.33 -11.59
C HIS A 19 6.88 -7.28 -11.09
N GLY A 20 6.54 -8.24 -10.22
CA GLY A 20 7.48 -9.24 -9.72
C GLY A 20 8.58 -8.68 -8.81
N LEU A 21 8.33 -7.52 -8.18
CA LEU A 21 9.31 -6.83 -7.33
C LEU A 21 9.39 -7.42 -5.91
N VAL A 22 8.34 -8.14 -5.48
CA VAL A 22 8.23 -8.72 -4.14
C VAL A 22 7.63 -10.13 -4.21
N ILE A 23 7.89 -10.92 -3.17
CA ILE A 23 7.31 -12.24 -2.95
C ILE A 23 6.74 -12.32 -1.52
N PHE A 24 5.85 -13.28 -1.27
CA PHE A 24 5.16 -13.43 0.03
C PHE A 24 4.53 -12.11 0.51
N THR A 25 4.68 -11.77 1.78
CA THR A 25 4.17 -10.53 2.38
C THR A 25 5.19 -9.39 2.35
N TRP A 26 6.32 -9.56 1.66
CA TRP A 26 7.43 -8.60 1.68
C TRP A 26 7.10 -7.28 0.98
N GLY A 27 7.93 -6.28 1.23
CA GLY A 27 7.78 -4.94 0.66
C GLY A 27 6.50 -4.22 1.12
N ASN A 28 6.49 -2.91 0.90
CA ASN A 28 5.34 -2.07 1.13
C ASN A 28 5.50 -0.74 0.39
N VAL A 29 4.37 -0.14 0.06
CA VAL A 29 4.28 1.26 -0.37
C VAL A 29 3.51 2.05 0.69
N SER A 30 3.92 3.30 0.90
CA SER A 30 3.19 4.29 1.68
C SER A 30 2.96 5.57 0.88
N GLY A 31 2.00 6.37 1.31
CA GLY A 31 1.68 7.68 0.75
C GLY A 31 1.39 8.68 1.85
N ILE A 32 1.76 9.95 1.63
CA ILE A 32 1.57 11.04 2.59
C ILE A 32 0.54 12.04 2.06
N ASP A 33 -0.44 12.38 2.89
CA ASP A 33 -1.25 13.58 2.69
C ASP A 33 -0.66 14.73 3.49
N ARG A 34 0.05 15.65 2.81
CA ARG A 34 0.75 16.75 3.48
C ARG A 34 -0.18 17.77 4.12
N ALA A 35 -1.42 17.88 3.64
CA ALA A 35 -2.41 18.80 4.19
C ALA A 35 -2.83 18.37 5.61
N SER A 36 -3.09 17.07 5.82
CA SER A 36 -3.40 16.52 7.14
C SER A 36 -2.19 16.07 7.95
N GLY A 37 -1.02 15.93 7.32
CA GLY A 37 0.19 15.40 7.95
C GLY A 37 0.14 13.89 8.21
N LEU A 38 -0.82 13.18 7.63
CA LEU A 38 -1.04 11.74 7.83
C LEU A 38 -0.35 10.90 6.75
N VAL A 39 0.11 9.72 7.15
CA VAL A 39 0.70 8.71 6.26
C VAL A 39 -0.21 7.49 6.23
N VAL A 40 -0.45 6.97 5.03
CA VAL A 40 -1.12 5.70 4.79
C VAL A 40 -0.08 4.70 4.30
N ILE A 41 -0.06 3.50 4.87
CA ILE A 41 0.89 2.44 4.56
C ILE A 41 0.17 1.08 4.55
N LYS A 42 0.72 0.12 3.81
CA LYS A 42 0.28 -1.28 3.83
C LYS A 42 0.25 -1.82 5.28
N PRO A 43 -0.80 -2.58 5.69
CA PRO A 43 -0.80 -3.28 6.96
C PRO A 43 0.22 -4.43 6.99
N SER A 44 0.86 -4.64 8.14
CA SER A 44 1.79 -5.75 8.33
C SER A 44 1.03 -7.08 8.42
N GLY A 45 1.61 -8.16 7.87
CA GLY A 45 1.07 -9.51 7.99
C GLY A 45 -0.15 -9.83 7.12
N VAL A 46 -0.59 -8.93 6.25
CA VAL A 46 -1.67 -9.18 5.28
C VAL A 46 -1.08 -9.62 3.94
N SER A 47 -1.58 -10.73 3.40
CA SER A 47 -1.22 -11.20 2.06
C SER A 47 -1.69 -10.21 0.99
N TYR A 48 -0.93 -10.03 -0.08
CA TYR A 48 -1.38 -9.23 -1.22
C TYR A 48 -2.63 -9.81 -1.90
N ASP A 49 -2.90 -11.11 -1.74
CA ASP A 49 -4.09 -11.77 -2.29
C ASP A 49 -5.38 -11.46 -1.51
N GLU A 50 -5.25 -11.08 -0.23
CA GLU A 50 -6.37 -10.79 0.69
C GLU A 50 -6.56 -9.29 0.93
N MET A 51 -5.69 -8.48 0.33
CA MET A 51 -5.63 -7.04 0.54
C MET A 51 -6.71 -6.30 -0.24
#